data_AF-A0AAP0P3Y2-F1
#
_entry.id   AF-A0AAP0P3Y2-F1
#
_cell.length_a   1.000
_cell.length_b   1.000
_cell.length_c   1.000
_cell.angle_alpha   90.00
_cell.angle_beta   90.00
_cell.angle_gamma   90.00
#
_symmetry.space_group_name_H-M   'P 1'
#
loop_
_entity.id
_entity.type
_entity.pdbx_description
1 polymer ?
#
loop_
_entity_poly.entity_id
_entity_poly.type
_entity_poly.pdbx_seq_one_letter_code
_entity_poly.pdbx_strand_id
1 'polypeptide(L)'
;MPDSSHQASYVIEKFFEKTPIEEFMDTEFTFDEGEKVPSSIFFGPKCLSSKLYQLSPTEELTLAKMLVRVGPFMVKYLSNVANKFSEENYGSVDRVYVVCKDDKIISESVQLWMIQNYSIKEVIEIEGADHMPMFSAPQDLSDALTHIARIHA
;
A
#
# COMPACT_ATOMS: atom_id res chain seq x y z
N MET A 1 -0.88 -8.35 4.22
CA MET A 1 -1.86 -8.58 3.16
C MET A 1 -3.16 -9.00 3.81
N PRO A 2 -4.31 -8.61 3.26
CA PRO A 2 -5.58 -9.11 3.77
C PRO A 2 -5.58 -10.63 3.74
N ASP A 3 -6.15 -11.25 4.75
CA ASP A 3 -6.29 -12.70 4.86
C ASP A 3 -7.76 -13.06 5.06
N SER A 4 -8.06 -14.35 5.11
CA SER A 4 -9.41 -14.86 5.30
C SER A 4 -9.83 -15.06 6.77
N SER A 5 -8.88 -14.94 7.68
CA SER A 5 -9.05 -15.22 9.11
C SER A 5 -9.46 -13.96 9.90
N HIS A 6 -9.05 -12.78 9.46
CA HIS A 6 -9.34 -11.50 10.07
C HIS A 6 -10.41 -10.71 9.31
N GLN A 7 -10.88 -9.59 9.91
CA GLN A 7 -11.77 -8.66 9.22
C GLN A 7 -11.06 -7.98 8.06
N ALA A 8 -11.81 -7.53 7.05
CA ALA A 8 -11.22 -6.89 5.86
C ALA A 8 -10.43 -5.62 6.19
N SER A 9 -10.75 -4.95 7.30
CA SER A 9 -10.05 -3.76 7.82
C SER A 9 -8.71 -4.06 8.50
N TYR A 10 -8.46 -5.32 8.88
CA TYR A 10 -7.41 -5.70 9.83
C TYR A 10 -6.02 -5.16 9.45
N VAL A 11 -5.67 -5.25 8.17
CA VAL A 11 -4.35 -4.82 7.70
C VAL A 11 -4.18 -3.30 7.80
N ILE A 12 -5.25 -2.55 7.54
CA ILE A 12 -5.23 -1.08 7.64
C ILE A 12 -5.14 -0.68 9.11
N GLU A 13 -5.92 -1.31 9.98
CA GLU A 13 -5.86 -1.08 11.43
C GLU A 13 -4.44 -1.37 11.96
N LYS A 14 -3.85 -2.50 11.58
CA LYS A 14 -2.47 -2.86 11.98
C LYS A 14 -1.40 -1.97 11.38
N PHE A 15 -1.61 -1.45 10.18
CA PHE A 15 -0.72 -0.45 9.59
C PHE A 15 -0.66 0.80 10.48
N PHE A 16 -1.81 1.36 10.84
CA PHE A 16 -1.87 2.55 11.69
C PHE A 16 -1.48 2.31 13.16
N GLU A 17 -1.57 1.07 13.66
CA GLU A 17 -0.96 0.71 14.95
C GLU A 17 0.58 0.71 14.90
N LYS A 18 1.17 0.39 13.75
CA LYS A 18 2.63 0.24 13.58
C LYS A 18 3.31 1.51 13.08
N THR A 19 2.57 2.36 12.37
CA THR A 19 3.10 3.57 11.72
C THR A 19 2.34 4.80 12.23
N PRO A 20 2.95 5.60 13.12
CA PRO A 20 2.38 6.85 13.60
C PRO A 20 2.07 7.82 12.46
N ILE A 21 0.93 8.53 12.56
CA ILE A 21 0.50 9.48 11.53
C ILE A 21 1.46 10.67 11.38
N GLU A 22 2.25 10.96 12.43
CA GLU A 22 3.26 12.02 12.43
C GLU A 22 4.41 11.73 11.44
N GLU A 23 4.60 10.47 11.04
CA GLU A 23 5.59 10.11 10.03
C GLU A 23 5.24 10.62 8.62
N PHE A 24 3.99 11.05 8.41
CA PHE A 24 3.46 11.51 7.12
C PHE A 24 3.53 13.03 6.92
N MET A 25 4.32 13.73 7.72
CA MET A 25 4.68 15.15 7.52
C MET A 25 3.46 16.10 7.47
N ASP A 26 3.22 16.73 6.32
CA ASP A 26 2.13 17.68 6.06
C ASP A 26 0.88 17.01 5.50
N THR A 27 0.77 15.69 5.60
CA THR A 27 -0.42 14.93 5.24
C THR A 27 -1.54 15.20 6.22
N GLU A 28 -2.73 15.43 5.69
CA GLU A 28 -3.95 15.63 6.48
C GLU A 28 -4.70 14.31 6.61
N PHE A 29 -5.11 13.99 7.83
CA PHE A 29 -5.95 12.84 8.14
C PHE A 29 -7.27 13.31 8.71
N THR A 30 -8.37 12.72 8.25
CA THR A 30 -9.69 12.90 8.86
C THR A 30 -10.04 11.68 9.69
N PHE A 31 -10.71 11.88 10.82
CA PHE A 31 -11.16 10.82 11.72
C PHE A 31 -12.66 10.92 11.92
N ASP A 32 -13.32 9.77 11.99
CA ASP A 32 -14.70 9.71 12.44
C ASP A 32 -14.75 9.85 13.98
N GLU A 33 -15.88 10.28 14.52
CA GLU A 33 -16.03 10.53 15.95
C GLU A 33 -15.74 9.27 16.78
N GLY A 34 -14.74 9.35 17.67
CA GLY A 34 -14.33 8.27 18.55
C GLY A 34 -13.37 7.24 17.93
N GLU A 35 -13.01 7.38 16.65
CA GLU A 35 -12.13 6.45 15.96
C GLU A 35 -10.65 6.84 16.07
N LYS A 36 -9.76 5.83 16.18
CA LYS A 36 -8.30 6.01 16.22
C LYS A 36 -7.63 5.83 14.87
N VAL A 37 -8.29 5.15 13.95
CA VAL A 37 -7.82 4.93 12.59
C VAL A 37 -8.47 5.99 11.69
N PRO A 38 -7.71 6.66 10.82
CA PRO A 38 -8.26 7.71 9.98
C PRO A 38 -9.31 7.16 9.00
N SER A 39 -10.36 7.94 8.74
CA SER A 39 -11.39 7.64 7.74
C SER A 39 -10.97 8.09 6.33
N SER A 40 -10.12 9.12 6.22
CA SER A 40 -9.53 9.56 4.95
C SER A 40 -8.14 10.16 5.12
N ILE A 41 -7.44 10.29 3.99
CA ILE A 41 -6.10 10.87 3.87
C ILE A 41 -6.05 11.87 2.72
N PHE A 42 -5.30 12.95 2.90
CA PHE A 42 -4.92 13.87 1.85
C PHE A 42 -3.43 14.16 1.95
N PHE A 43 -2.66 13.63 1.00
CA PHE A 43 -1.20 13.76 1.03
C PHE A 43 -0.76 15.20 0.77
N GLY A 44 0.03 15.73 1.71
CA GLY A 44 0.63 17.04 1.58
C GLY A 44 1.84 17.04 0.63
N PRO A 45 2.20 18.19 0.04
CA PRO A 45 3.28 18.29 -0.93
C PRO A 45 4.66 17.88 -0.40
N LYS A 46 4.95 18.03 0.91
CA LYS A 46 6.25 17.59 1.49
C LYS A 46 6.28 16.07 1.68
N CYS A 47 5.16 15.47 2.09
CA CYS A 47 5.03 14.03 2.16
C CYS A 47 5.21 13.42 0.77
N LEU A 48 4.49 13.93 -0.24
CA LEU A 48 4.63 13.49 -1.63
C LEU A 48 6.08 13.51 -2.10
N SER A 49 6.79 14.62 -1.90
CA SER A 49 8.18 14.74 -2.39
C SER A 49 9.19 13.90 -1.62
N SER A 50 8.98 13.67 -0.32
CA SER A 50 10.02 13.10 0.56
C SER A 50 9.80 11.61 0.86
N LYS A 51 8.59 11.10 0.60
CA LYS A 51 8.15 9.76 1.02
C LYS A 51 7.52 8.92 -0.10
N LEU A 52 6.80 9.54 -1.05
CA LEU A 52 6.16 8.81 -2.15
C LEU A 52 7.00 8.84 -3.44
N TYR A 53 7.51 10.02 -3.81
CA TYR A 53 8.15 10.30 -5.11
C TYR A 53 9.64 10.65 -4.96
N GLN A 54 10.29 10.25 -3.87
CA GLN A 54 11.67 10.68 -3.57
C GLN A 54 12.72 10.12 -4.54
N LEU A 55 12.40 9.05 -5.29
CA LEU A 55 13.26 8.49 -6.35
C LEU A 55 12.64 8.66 -7.75
N SER A 56 11.41 9.16 -7.84
CA SER A 56 10.70 9.41 -9.07
C SER A 56 11.18 10.70 -9.78
N PRO A 57 10.98 10.82 -11.10
CA PRO A 57 11.23 12.07 -11.83
C PRO A 57 10.45 13.26 -11.27
N THR A 58 11.01 14.46 -11.39
CA THR A 58 10.41 15.68 -10.80
C THR A 58 9.12 16.08 -11.53
N GLU A 59 9.01 15.75 -12.81
CA GLU A 59 7.83 15.93 -13.63
C GLU A 59 6.65 15.13 -13.06
N GLU A 60 6.88 13.89 -12.64
CA GLU A 60 5.85 13.03 -12.05
C GLU A 60 5.40 13.55 -10.67
N LEU A 61 6.33 14.05 -9.85
CA LEU A 61 5.97 14.74 -8.60
C LEU A 61 5.14 16.01 -8.86
N THR A 62 5.48 16.75 -9.91
CA THR A 62 4.74 17.97 -10.30
C THR A 62 3.31 17.62 -10.70
N LEU A 63 3.16 16.58 -11.53
CA LEU A 63 1.86 16.06 -11.92
C LEU A 63 1.05 15.56 -10.71
N ALA A 64 1.68 14.81 -9.81
CA ALA A 64 1.05 14.31 -8.60
C ALA A 64 0.47 15.43 -7.73
N LYS A 65 1.22 16.52 -7.53
CA LYS A 65 0.75 17.69 -6.78
C LYS A 65 -0.48 18.37 -7.39
N MET A 66 -0.66 18.26 -8.71
CA MET A 66 -1.81 18.82 -9.42
C MET A 66 -3.05 17.91 -9.35
N LEU A 67 -2.86 16.61 -9.14
CA LEU A 67 -3.91 15.61 -9.28
C LEU A 67 -4.32 14.94 -7.98
N VAL A 68 -3.50 15.01 -6.93
CA VAL A 68 -3.79 14.37 -5.64
C VAL A 68 -5.11 14.89 -5.06
N ARG A 69 -5.89 13.99 -4.48
CA ARG A 69 -7.20 14.27 -3.89
C ARG A 69 -7.34 13.48 -2.59
N VAL A 70 -8.32 13.85 -1.78
CA VAL A 70 -8.70 13.10 -0.58
C VAL A 70 -9.09 11.67 -0.97
N GLY A 71 -8.46 10.68 -0.34
CA GLY A 71 -8.77 9.26 -0.51
C GLY A 71 -9.38 8.66 0.78
N PRO A 72 -10.48 7.89 0.70
CA PRO A 72 -11.06 7.23 1.88
C PRO A 72 -10.33 5.90 2.20
N PHE A 73 -10.11 5.61 3.48
CA PHE A 73 -9.66 4.27 3.91
C PHE A 73 -10.80 3.27 4.04
N MET A 74 -12.05 3.74 4.15
CA MET A 74 -13.24 2.91 4.29
C MET A 74 -13.19 1.91 5.46
N VAL A 75 -12.38 2.16 6.49
CA VAL A 75 -12.15 1.22 7.61
C VAL A 75 -13.46 0.80 8.26
N LYS A 76 -14.32 1.75 8.64
CA LYS A 76 -15.64 1.46 9.23
C LYS A 76 -16.50 0.57 8.34
N TYR A 77 -16.49 0.78 7.02
CA TYR A 77 -17.23 -0.09 6.11
C TYR A 77 -16.63 -1.49 6.12
N LEU A 78 -15.31 -1.60 5.97
CA LEU A 78 -14.57 -2.86 5.93
C LEU A 78 -14.66 -3.67 7.25
N SER A 79 -14.70 -3.01 8.41
CA SER A 79 -14.85 -3.66 9.72
C SER A 79 -16.26 -4.19 9.95
N ASN A 80 -17.27 -3.63 9.25
CA ASN A 80 -18.69 -3.97 9.39
C ASN A 80 -19.23 -4.89 8.28
N VAL A 81 -18.41 -5.27 7.31
CA VAL A 81 -18.83 -6.26 6.31
C VAL A 81 -19.09 -7.58 7.02
N ALA A 82 -20.30 -8.12 6.85
CA ALA A 82 -20.73 -9.33 7.55
C ALA A 82 -19.85 -10.56 7.24
N ASN A 83 -19.27 -10.58 6.04
CA ASN A 83 -18.41 -11.66 5.57
C ASN A 83 -16.96 -11.17 5.46
N LYS A 84 -16.05 -11.92 6.09
CA LYS A 84 -14.61 -11.83 5.83
C LYS A 84 -14.31 -12.28 4.39
N PHE A 85 -13.09 -12.01 3.93
CA PHE A 85 -12.59 -12.71 2.75
C PHE A 85 -12.63 -14.23 3.01
N SER A 86 -13.10 -15.03 2.05
CA SER A 86 -13.22 -16.48 2.22
C SER A 86 -12.08 -17.23 1.56
N GLU A 87 -11.66 -18.35 2.14
CA GLU A 87 -10.68 -19.23 1.50
C GLU A 87 -11.16 -19.78 0.15
N GLU A 88 -12.46 -20.09 0.04
CA GLU A 88 -13.06 -20.61 -1.19
C GLU A 88 -12.94 -19.64 -2.38
N ASN A 89 -13.02 -18.32 -2.15
CA ASN A 89 -13.01 -17.32 -3.22
C ASN A 89 -11.76 -16.45 -3.20
N TYR A 90 -11.49 -15.77 -2.09
CA TYR A 90 -10.29 -14.94 -1.97
C TYR A 90 -9.04 -15.82 -1.92
N GLY A 91 -9.07 -16.92 -1.15
CA GLY A 91 -7.95 -17.85 -1.02
C GLY A 91 -7.60 -18.62 -2.28
N SER A 92 -8.56 -18.83 -3.17
CA SER A 92 -8.35 -19.59 -4.43
C SER A 92 -7.53 -18.83 -5.48
N VAL A 93 -7.34 -17.52 -5.33
CA VAL A 93 -6.58 -16.71 -6.29
C VAL A 93 -5.11 -16.65 -5.88
N ASP A 94 -4.22 -17.06 -6.79
CA ASP A 94 -2.78 -16.92 -6.61
C ASP A 94 -2.38 -15.46 -6.41
N ARG A 95 -1.51 -15.20 -5.44
CA ARG A 95 -1.00 -13.87 -5.12
C ARG A 95 0.52 -13.82 -5.26
N VAL A 96 0.97 -12.79 -5.95
CA VAL A 96 2.37 -12.36 -5.99
C VAL A 96 2.46 -11.00 -5.32
N TYR A 97 3.54 -10.76 -4.57
CA TYR A 97 3.80 -9.47 -3.96
C TYR A 97 5.07 -8.86 -4.58
N VAL A 98 5.00 -7.60 -5.02
CA VAL A 98 6.16 -6.85 -5.51
C VAL A 98 6.58 -5.86 -4.43
N VAL A 99 7.76 -6.09 -3.85
CA VAL A 99 8.33 -5.26 -2.78
C VAL A 99 9.11 -4.10 -3.40
N CYS A 100 8.81 -2.88 -2.96
CA CYS A 100 9.58 -1.69 -3.29
C CYS A 100 10.54 -1.39 -2.13
N LYS A 101 11.84 -1.60 -2.33
CA LYS A 101 12.83 -1.63 -1.24
C LYS A 101 13.08 -0.27 -0.61
N ASP A 102 12.91 0.80 -1.38
CA ASP A 102 13.11 2.19 -0.95
C ASP A 102 11.79 2.92 -0.65
N ASP A 103 10.68 2.18 -0.49
CA ASP A 103 9.39 2.73 -0.06
C ASP A 103 9.48 3.29 1.38
N LYS A 104 9.08 4.56 1.54
CA LYS A 104 9.10 5.28 2.81
C LYS A 104 7.71 5.52 3.41
N ILE A 105 6.66 5.05 2.75
CA ILE A 105 5.27 5.06 3.21
C ILE A 105 4.88 3.68 3.76
N ILE A 106 5.06 2.65 2.95
CA ILE A 106 4.92 1.26 3.37
C ILE A 106 6.33 0.70 3.45
N SER A 107 7.01 0.92 4.57
CA SER A 107 8.40 0.50 4.74
C SER A 107 8.57 -0.99 4.46
N GLU A 108 9.77 -1.40 4.06
CA GLU A 108 10.08 -2.81 3.78
C GLU A 108 9.63 -3.74 4.92
N SER A 109 9.84 -3.35 6.18
CA SER A 109 9.41 -4.15 7.33
C SER A 109 7.89 -4.33 7.42
N VAL A 110 7.12 -3.32 7.04
CA VAL A 110 5.65 -3.40 6.94
C VAL A 110 5.23 -4.27 5.76
N GLN A 111 5.89 -4.16 4.60
CA GLN A 111 5.64 -5.02 3.44
C GLN A 111 5.94 -6.50 3.77
N LEU A 112 7.05 -6.78 4.43
CA LEU A 112 7.41 -8.13 4.89
C LEU A 112 6.43 -8.68 5.92
N TRP A 113 5.98 -7.86 6.87
CA TRP A 113 4.92 -8.25 7.79
C TRP A 113 3.61 -8.57 7.02
N MET A 114 3.28 -7.77 6.02
CA MET A 114 2.13 -8.03 5.16
C MET A 114 2.26 -9.36 4.40
N ILE A 115 3.44 -9.69 3.89
CA ILE A 115 3.72 -10.95 3.20
C ILE A 115 3.58 -12.14 4.16
N GLN A 116 4.09 -12.03 5.39
CA GLN A 116 3.97 -13.08 6.40
C GLN A 116 2.53 -13.32 6.86
N ASN A 117 1.65 -12.32 6.73
CA ASN A 117 0.28 -12.40 7.19
C ASN A 117 -0.62 -13.31 6.32
N TYR A 118 -0.23 -13.61 5.07
CA TYR A 118 -1.04 -14.47 4.21
C TYR A 118 -0.22 -15.28 3.20
N SER A 119 -0.85 -16.26 2.54
CA SER A 119 -0.18 -17.09 1.55
C SER A 119 0.15 -16.30 0.29
N ILE A 120 1.46 -16.16 0.01
CA ILE A 120 2.02 -15.52 -1.18
C ILE A 120 2.80 -16.59 -1.95
N LYS A 121 2.50 -16.71 -3.25
CA LYS A 121 3.09 -17.71 -4.14
C LYS A 121 4.51 -17.33 -4.56
N GLU A 122 4.74 -16.04 -4.76
CA GLU A 122 6.02 -15.49 -5.17
C GLU A 122 6.17 -14.06 -4.63
N VAL A 123 7.39 -13.71 -4.26
CA VAL A 123 7.77 -12.34 -3.88
C VAL A 123 8.86 -11.89 -4.84
N ILE A 124 8.67 -10.72 -5.44
CA ILE A 124 9.66 -10.06 -6.30
C ILE A 124 10.08 -8.77 -5.62
N GLU A 125 11.37 -8.50 -5.55
CA GLU A 125 11.90 -7.28 -4.93
C GLU A 125 12.47 -6.35 -6.01
N ILE A 126 12.15 -5.07 -5.92
CA ILE A 126 12.69 -4.02 -6.78
C ILE A 126 13.49 -3.04 -5.92
N GLU A 127 14.81 -3.07 -6.12
CA GLU A 127 15.75 -2.13 -5.54
C GLU A 127 15.63 -0.76 -6.22
N GLY A 128 15.78 0.34 -5.49
CA GLY A 128 15.67 1.69 -6.05
C GLY A 128 14.24 2.14 -6.37
N ALA A 129 13.22 1.31 -6.10
CA ALA A 129 11.82 1.70 -6.21
C ALA A 129 11.34 2.41 -4.95
N ASP A 130 10.85 3.64 -5.11
CA ASP A 130 10.06 4.33 -4.09
C ASP A 130 8.63 3.76 -4.03
N HIS A 131 7.70 4.46 -3.38
CA HIS A 131 6.29 4.03 -3.30
C HIS A 131 5.61 4.01 -4.68
N MET A 132 6.21 4.64 -5.69
CA MET A 132 5.70 4.78 -7.04
C MET A 132 6.61 4.05 -8.05
N PRO A 133 6.70 2.70 -7.99
CA PRO A 133 7.61 1.92 -8.85
C PRO A 133 7.32 2.11 -10.34
N MET A 134 6.08 2.47 -10.70
CA MET A 134 5.72 2.79 -12.09
C MET A 134 6.38 4.08 -12.62
N PHE A 135 6.96 4.90 -11.75
CA PHE A 135 7.68 6.13 -12.09
C PHE A 135 9.17 6.05 -11.74
N SER A 136 9.51 5.52 -10.56
CA SER A 136 10.91 5.41 -10.13
C SER A 136 11.67 4.24 -10.77
N ALA A 137 11.00 3.11 -11.02
CA ALA A 137 11.60 1.90 -11.59
C ALA A 137 10.69 1.23 -12.65
N PRO A 138 10.25 1.95 -13.71
CA PRO A 138 9.22 1.48 -14.63
C PRO A 138 9.62 0.22 -15.41
N GLN A 139 10.89 0.09 -15.79
CA GLN A 139 11.38 -1.07 -16.54
C GLN A 139 11.42 -2.32 -15.65
N ASP A 140 11.95 -2.20 -14.43
CA ASP A 140 12.00 -3.33 -13.48
C ASP A 140 10.59 -3.80 -13.11
N LEU A 141 9.65 -2.86 -12.91
CA LEU A 141 8.25 -3.21 -12.69
C LEU A 141 7.63 -3.91 -13.91
N SER A 142 7.89 -3.41 -15.12
CA SER A 142 7.43 -4.05 -16.37
C SER A 142 7.97 -5.47 -16.53
N ASP A 143 9.26 -5.68 -16.22
CA ASP A 143 9.90 -6.98 -16.31
C ASP A 143 9.35 -7.94 -15.25
N ALA A 144 9.12 -7.46 -14.02
CA ALA A 144 8.48 -8.22 -12.95
C ALA A 144 7.05 -8.66 -13.36
N LEU A 145 6.23 -7.74 -13.86
CA LEU A 145 4.87 -8.06 -14.32
C LEU A 145 4.87 -9.03 -15.51
N THR A 146 5.82 -8.87 -16.44
CA THR A 146 5.98 -9.78 -17.58
C THR A 146 6.39 -11.18 -17.14
N HIS A 147 7.29 -11.28 -16.15
CA HIS A 147 7.65 -12.55 -15.54
C HIS A 147 6.44 -13.22 -14.87
N ILE A 148 5.69 -12.48 -14.05
CA ILE A 148 4.47 -12.99 -13.40
C ILE A 148 3.49 -13.53 -14.46
N ALA A 149 3.24 -12.75 -15.52
CA ALA A 149 2.34 -13.13 -16.60
C ALA A 149 2.83 -14.33 -17.42
N ARG A 150 4.12 -14.67 -17.39
CA ARG A 150 4.64 -15.87 -18.07
C ARG A 150 4.59 -17.11 -17.18
N ILE A 151 4.79 -16.94 -15.87
CA ILE A 151 4.90 -18.06 -14.92
C ILE A 151 3.53 -18.47 -14.36
N HIS A 152 2.59 -17.53 -14.22
CA HIS A 152 1.29 -17.76 -13.57
C HIS A 152 0.08 -17.54 -14.48
N ALA A 153 0.27 -17.43 -15.80
CA ALA A 153 -0.83 -17.38 -16.77
C ALA A 153 -1.45 -18.74 -17.09
#